data_AF-A0A959WBZ4-F1
#
_entry.id   AF-A0A959WBZ4-F1
#
_cell.length_a   1.000
_cell.length_b   1.000
_cell.length_c   1.000
_cell.angle_alpha   90.00
_cell.angle_beta   90.00
_cell.angle_gamma   90.00
#
_symmetry.space_group_name_H-M   'P 1'
#
loop_
_entity.id
_entity.type
_entity.pdbx_description
1 polymer ?
#
loop_
_entity_poly.entity_id
_entity_poly.type
_entity_poly.pdbx_seq_one_letter_code
_entity_poly.pdbx_strand_id
1 'polypeptide(L)'
;MRRRLPGIDAELSAAVKRVAEVYVRCPDTKPDVCGERFHERQVDRACAGTDRPAAMRAIEAWEQETITVLSRCLLDAPLKAAA
;
A
#
# COMPACT_ATOMS: atom_id res chain seq x y z
N MET A 1 -9.89 10.35 -18.09
CA MET A 1 -8.66 9.89 -17.43
C MET A 1 -7.95 11.09 -16.84
N ARG A 2 -7.86 11.20 -15.50
CA ARG A 2 -7.09 12.27 -14.85
C ARG A 2 -5.61 11.95 -15.04
N ARG A 3 -4.86 12.85 -15.68
CA ARG A 3 -3.41 12.69 -15.86
C ARG A 3 -2.73 12.81 -14.50
N ARG A 4 -2.18 11.71 -14.00
CA ARG A 4 -1.24 11.73 -12.88
C ARG A 4 0.05 12.42 -13.31
N LEU A 5 0.77 12.97 -12.33
CA LEU A 5 2.03 13.67 -12.61
C LEU A 5 3.08 12.68 -13.16
N PRO A 6 3.99 13.11 -14.05
CA PRO A 6 5.05 12.26 -14.56
C PRO A 6 5.84 11.59 -13.43
N GLY A 7 6.03 10.27 -13.54
CA GLY A 7 6.77 9.46 -12.56
C GLY A 7 5.95 8.98 -11.34
N ILE A 8 4.80 9.58 -11.03
CA ILE A 8 3.98 9.13 -9.87
C ILE A 8 3.47 7.70 -10.07
N ASP A 9 3.11 7.32 -11.29
CA ASP A 9 2.68 5.94 -11.56
C ASP A 9 3.80 4.92 -11.33
N ALA A 10 5.07 5.29 -11.60
CA ALA A 10 6.21 4.43 -11.32
C ALA A 10 6.45 4.28 -9.81
N GLU A 11 6.36 5.38 -9.06
CA GLU A 11 6.51 5.38 -7.59
C GLU A 11 5.38 4.60 -6.92
N LEU A 12 4.14 4.80 -7.35
CA LEU A 12 2.99 4.04 -6.88
C LEU A 12 3.16 2.54 -7.19
N SER A 13 3.57 2.21 -8.42
CA SER A 13 3.84 0.81 -8.80
C SER A 13 4.95 0.18 -7.95
N ALA A 14 5.98 0.94 -7.61
CA ALA A 14 7.06 0.47 -6.74
C ALA A 14 6.56 0.20 -5.30
N ALA A 15 5.79 1.12 -4.73
CA ALA A 15 5.17 0.94 -3.41
C ALA A 15 4.22 -0.27 -3.39
N VAL A 16 3.40 -0.45 -4.44
CA VAL A 16 2.53 -1.62 -4.58
C VAL A 16 3.32 -2.93 -4.60
N LYS A 17 4.46 -2.98 -5.32
CA LYS A 17 5.33 -4.16 -5.30
C LYS A 17 5.86 -4.46 -3.90
N ARG A 18 6.33 -3.45 -3.15
CA ARG A 18 6.81 -3.64 -1.78
C ARG A 18 5.73 -4.16 -0.83
N VAL A 19 4.53 -3.58 -0.90
CA VAL A 19 3.37 -4.08 -0.15
C VAL A 19 3.03 -5.52 -0.53
N ALA A 20 3.02 -5.85 -1.82
CA ALA A 20 2.74 -7.20 -2.29
C ALA A 20 3.76 -8.24 -1.78
N GLU A 21 5.04 -7.88 -1.69
CA GLU A 21 6.08 -8.74 -1.12
C GLU A 21 5.82 -9.07 0.36
N VAL A 22 5.33 -8.10 1.14
CA VAL A 22 4.93 -8.32 2.54
C VAL A 22 3.66 -9.17 2.61
N TYR A 23 2.71 -8.89 1.72
CA TYR A 23 1.43 -9.60 1.64
C TYR A 23 1.60 -11.10 1.33
N VAL A 24 2.55 -11.46 0.46
CA VAL A 24 2.89 -12.88 0.15
C VAL A 24 3.39 -13.62 1.39
N ARG A 25 4.01 -12.92 2.34
CA ARG A 25 4.53 -13.52 3.57
C ARG A 25 3.45 -13.67 4.65
N CYS A 26 2.31 -13.01 4.52
CA CYS A 26 1.24 -13.05 5.52
C CYS A 26 0.48 -14.39 5.50
N PRO A 27 0.14 -14.94 6.68
CA PRO A 27 -0.63 -16.18 6.80
C PRO A 27 -2.07 -16.03 6.27
N ASP A 28 -2.78 -17.15 6.08
CA ASP A 28 -4.05 -17.29 5.35
C ASP A 28 -5.16 -16.28 5.72
N THR A 29 -5.10 -15.66 6.90
CA THR A 29 -5.88 -14.46 7.23
C THR A 29 -5.29 -13.22 6.57
N LYS A 30 -5.38 -13.17 5.25
CA LYS A 30 -5.01 -11.99 4.48
C LYS A 30 -6.04 -10.88 4.73
N PRO A 31 -5.67 -9.76 5.35
CA PRO A 31 -6.59 -8.63 5.44
C PRO A 31 -6.92 -8.14 4.02
N ASP A 32 -8.12 -7.61 3.82
CA ASP A 32 -8.49 -6.91 2.58
C ASP A 32 -7.79 -5.55 2.52
N VAL A 33 -6.46 -5.58 2.44
CA VAL A 33 -5.60 -4.40 2.20
C VAL A 33 -5.54 -4.04 0.73
N CYS A 34 -6.02 -4.94 -0.14
CA CYS A 34 -6.06 -4.78 -1.59
C CYS A 34 -7.38 -4.19 -2.08
N GLY A 35 -8.18 -3.56 -1.21
CA GLY A 35 -9.31 -2.75 -1.64
C GLY A 35 -8.83 -1.67 -2.61
N GLU A 36 -8.89 -1.96 -3.91
CA GLU A 36 -8.34 -1.19 -5.05
C GLU A 36 -8.72 0.30 -5.01
N ARG A 37 -9.77 0.63 -4.25
CA ARG A 37 -10.40 1.94 -4.19
C ARG A 37 -9.83 2.90 -3.15
N PHE A 38 -9.10 2.45 -2.13
CA PHE A 38 -8.56 3.38 -1.12
C PHE A 38 -7.34 4.12 -1.65
N HIS A 39 -6.45 3.40 -2.32
CA HIS A 39 -5.09 3.86 -2.67
C HIS A 39 -5.12 4.81 -3.86
N GLU A 40 -5.95 4.50 -4.86
CA GLU A 40 -6.09 5.32 -6.06
C GLU A 40 -6.68 6.71 -5.75
N ARG A 41 -7.64 6.80 -4.82
CA ARG A 41 -8.34 8.08 -4.55
C ARG A 41 -7.46 9.11 -3.86
N GLN A 42 -6.62 8.70 -2.90
CA GLN A 42 -5.72 9.63 -2.21
C GLN A 42 -4.60 10.12 -3.14
N VAL A 43 -3.99 9.20 -3.89
CA VAL A 43 -2.94 9.53 -4.86
C VAL A 43 -3.51 10.39 -6.00
N ASP A 44 -4.70 10.09 -6.50
CA ASP A 44 -5.38 10.90 -7.51
C ASP A 44 -5.74 12.30 -7.00
N ARG A 45 -6.16 12.43 -5.74
CA ARG A 45 -6.45 13.73 -5.11
C ARG A 45 -5.18 14.56 -4.98
N ALA A 46 -4.06 13.95 -4.57
CA ALA A 46 -2.77 14.64 -4.48
C ALA A 46 -2.22 15.03 -5.87
N CYS A 47 -2.36 14.15 -6.86
CA CYS A 47 -1.99 14.45 -8.26
C CYS A 47 -2.80 15.59 -8.86
N ALA A 48 -4.09 15.70 -8.53
CA ALA A 48 -4.95 16.78 -9.02
C ALA A 48 -4.50 18.18 -8.54
N GLY A 49 -3.75 18.26 -7.45
CA GLY A 49 -3.17 19.51 -6.95
C GLY A 49 -1.82 19.89 -7.56
N THR A 50 -1.28 19.12 -8.52
CA THR A 50 0.10 19.29 -9.05
C THR A 50 1.22 19.24 -7.99
N ASP A 51 0.90 18.81 -6.77
CA ASP A 51 1.84 18.75 -5.65
C ASP A 51 2.49 17.36 -5.59
N ARG A 52 3.63 17.22 -6.29
CA ARG A 52 4.43 15.98 -6.29
C ARG A 52 4.86 15.58 -4.86
N PRO A 53 5.38 16.47 -4.00
CA PRO A 53 5.65 16.14 -2.60
C PRO A 53 4.44 15.58 -1.84
N ALA A 54 3.25 16.15 -2.02
CA ALA A 54 2.04 15.63 -1.39
C ALA A 54 1.65 14.25 -1.94
N ALA A 55 1.81 14.02 -3.24
CA ALA A 55 1.56 12.72 -3.85
C ALA A 55 2.53 11.65 -3.32
N MET A 56 3.82 11.98 -3.17
CA MET A 56 4.81 11.07 -2.57
C MET A 56 4.50 10.76 -1.11
N ARG A 57 4.17 11.79 -0.29
CA ARG A 57 3.76 11.56 1.11
C ARG A 57 2.52 10.69 1.22
N ALA A 58 1.57 10.83 0.30
CA ALA A 58 0.38 9.98 0.27
C ALA A 58 0.72 8.52 -0.06
N ILE A 59 1.64 8.29 -1.02
CA ILE A 59 2.13 6.95 -1.36
C ILE A 59 2.87 6.33 -0.17
N GLU A 60 3.78 7.07 0.47
CA GLU A 60 4.54 6.60 1.63
C GLU A 60 3.64 6.30 2.83
N ALA A 61 2.69 7.19 3.13
CA ALA A 61 1.73 6.99 4.22
C ALA A 61 0.88 5.75 4.00
N TRP A 62 0.39 5.56 2.78
CA TRP A 62 -0.35 4.38 2.38
C TRP A 62 0.47 3.09 2.54
N GLU A 63 1.70 3.09 2.02
CA GLU A 63 2.61 1.95 2.09
C GLU A 63 2.84 1.57 3.56
N GLN A 64 3.17 2.55 4.41
CA GLN A 64 3.46 2.33 5.82
C GLN A 64 2.25 1.83 6.62
N GLU A 65 1.07 2.40 6.38
CA GLU A 65 -0.18 1.95 7.00
C GLU A 65 -0.48 0.50 6.63
N THR A 66 -0.34 0.16 5.34
CA THR A 66 -0.62 -1.18 4.83
C THR A 66 0.36 -2.22 5.36
N ILE A 67 1.66 -1.90 5.36
CA ILE A 67 2.69 -2.76 5.96
C ILE A 67 2.43 -2.95 7.45
N THR A 68 2.00 -1.90 8.17
CA THR A 68 1.68 -1.99 9.60
C THR A 68 0.53 -2.95 9.85
N VAL A 69 -0.55 -2.86 9.06
CA VAL A 69 -1.69 -3.79 9.15
C VAL A 69 -1.23 -5.22 8.87
N LEU A 70 -0.47 -5.43 7.79
CA LEU A 70 0.03 -6.76 7.44
C LEU A 70 0.98 -7.35 8.48
N SER A 71 1.86 -6.53 9.05
CA SER A 71 2.78 -6.93 10.11
C SER A 71 2.05 -7.31 11.39
N ARG A 72 0.96 -6.62 11.74
CA ARG A 72 0.10 -7.02 12.86
C ARG A 72 -0.56 -8.37 12.60
N CYS A 73 -1.10 -8.59 11.40
CA CYS A 73 -1.66 -9.91 11.04
C CYS A 73 -0.63 -11.03 11.11
N LEU A 74 0.64 -10.75 10.77
CA LEU A 74 1.75 -11.69 10.92
C LEU A 74 2.06 -12.04 12.38
N LEU A 75 2.06 -11.03 13.26
CA LEU A 75 2.36 -11.19 14.68
C LEU A 75 1.21 -11.83 15.48
N ASP A 76 -0.04 -11.49 15.12
CA ASP A 76 -1.25 -11.98 15.78
C ASP A 76 -1.71 -13.35 15.24
N ALA A 77 -1.09 -13.84 14.15
CA ALA A 77 -1.37 -15.17 13.67
C ALA A 77 -0.97 -16.21 14.73
N PRO A 78 -1.88 -17.11 15.12
CA PRO A 78 -1.53 -18.16 16.07
C PRO A 78 -0.34 -18.95 15.49
N LEU A 79 0.70 -19.18 16.30
CA LEU A 79 1.84 -20.06 16.00
C LEU A 79 1.37 -21.50 15.76
N LYS A 80 0.60 -21.74 14.70
CA LYS A 80 0.23 -23.07 14.22
C LYS A 80 1.31 -23.53 13.26
N ALA A 81 2.42 -23.98 13.83
CA ALA A 81 3.30 -25.05 13.31
C ALA A 81 4.71 -24.93 13.94
N ALA A 82 4.80 -25.19 15.24
CA ALA A 82 6.02 -25.72 15.84
C ALA A 82 5.60 -26.90 16.72
N ALA A 83 5.12 -27.97 16.08
CA ALA A 83 4.84 -29.27 16.67
C ALA A 83 5.36 -30.35 15.71
#